data_AF-A0A6L4YAK4-F1
#
_entry.id   AF-A0A6L4YAK4-F1
#
_cell.length_a   1.000
_cell.length_b   1.000
_cell.length_c   1.000
_cell.angle_alpha   90.00
_cell.angle_beta   90.00
_cell.angle_gamma   90.00
#
_symmetry.space_group_name_H-M   'P 1'
#
loop_
_entity.id
_entity.type
_entity.pdbx_description
1 polymer ?
#
loop_
_entity_poly.entity_id
_entity_poly.type
_entity_poly.pdbx_seq_one_letter_code
_entity_poly.pdbx_strand_id
1 'polypeptide(L)'
;MNSSNNHRLRNFLLCSFSILMVLLSTDLSIAKQVTFEREYTYQASEADSKLSCRAIALEQVKRLLLEELGTYLESMTEVRDFNLTKDQIITLTAGIVRTEIVKETWDGKTFWLKAKIKADPDDGNSGDTILNSSK
;
A
#
# COMPACT_ATOMS: atom_id res chain seq x y z
N MET A 1 -30.61 28.77 49.44
CA MET A 1 -30.95 28.73 48.00
C MET A 1 -29.73 28.37 47.13
N ASN A 2 -28.96 27.31 47.44
CA ASN A 2 -27.67 27.05 46.78
C ASN A 2 -27.42 25.57 46.37
N SER A 3 -28.24 24.61 46.83
CA SER A 3 -28.00 23.18 46.52
C SER A 3 -28.45 22.78 45.10
N SER A 4 -29.55 23.36 44.59
CA SER A 4 -30.14 23.00 43.29
C SER A 4 -29.23 23.37 42.09
N ASN A 5 -28.54 24.50 42.18
CA ASN A 5 -27.64 24.99 41.13
C ASN A 5 -26.38 24.11 40.98
N ASN A 6 -25.89 23.55 42.08
CA ASN A 6 -24.72 22.67 42.09
C ASN A 6 -24.99 21.34 41.39
N HIS A 7 -26.22 20.80 41.48
CA HIS A 7 -26.60 19.58 40.76
C HIS A 7 -26.74 19.82 39.26
N ARG A 8 -27.29 20.96 38.84
CA ARG A 8 -27.41 21.32 37.41
C ARG A 8 -26.04 21.62 36.79
N LEU A 9 -25.17 22.32 37.49
CA LEU A 9 -23.80 22.59 37.06
C LEU A 9 -22.96 21.30 36.99
N ARG A 10 -23.10 20.40 37.97
CA ARG A 10 -22.43 19.09 37.97
C ARG A 10 -22.89 18.22 36.80
N ASN A 11 -24.20 18.17 36.51
CA ASN A 11 -24.72 17.42 35.38
C ASN A 11 -24.28 18.03 34.03
N PHE A 12 -24.20 19.36 33.94
CA PHE A 12 -23.68 20.04 32.76
C PHE A 12 -22.18 19.78 32.54
N LEU A 13 -21.38 19.82 33.61
CA LEU A 13 -19.96 19.45 33.59
C LEU A 13 -19.75 17.96 33.24
N LEU A 14 -20.60 17.07 33.76
CA LEU A 14 -20.57 15.65 33.40
C LEU A 14 -20.90 15.42 31.92
N CYS A 15 -21.93 16.07 31.38
CA CYS A 15 -22.26 15.98 29.96
C CYS A 15 -21.15 16.54 29.06
N SER A 16 -20.57 17.70 29.44
CA SER A 16 -19.43 18.29 28.73
C SER A 16 -18.22 17.37 28.73
N PHE A 17 -17.93 16.70 29.85
CA PHE A 17 -16.84 15.73 29.95
C PHE A 17 -17.10 14.48 29.10
N SER A 18 -18.33 13.96 29.09
CA SER A 18 -18.72 12.84 28.23
C SER A 18 -18.61 13.17 26.74
N ILE A 19 -18.97 14.39 26.32
CA ILE A 19 -18.84 14.83 24.93
C ILE A 19 -17.36 14.98 24.54
N LEU A 20 -16.52 15.51 25.43
CA LEU A 20 -15.08 15.62 25.20
C LEU A 20 -14.45 14.23 25.02
N MET A 21 -14.83 13.25 25.84
CA MET A 21 -14.30 11.88 25.76
C MET A 21 -14.66 11.16 24.46
N VAL A 22 -15.81 11.47 23.86
CA VAL A 22 -16.22 10.97 22.53
C VAL A 22 -15.41 11.60 21.39
N LEU A 23 -14.98 12.86 21.53
CA LEU A 23 -14.17 13.57 20.53
C LEU A 23 -12.70 13.10 20.49
N LEU A 24 -12.21 12.48 21.56
CA LEU A 24 -10.85 11.92 21.64
C LEU A 24 -10.71 10.53 20.99
N SER A 25 -11.82 9.89 20.61
CA SER A 25 -11.85 8.51 20.08
C SER A 25 -11.67 8.42 18.56
N THR A 26 -11.12 9.44 17.90
CA THR A 26 -10.87 9.35 16.45
C THR A 26 -9.67 8.43 16.23
N ASP A 27 -9.94 7.15 16.01
CA ASP A 27 -8.96 6.19 15.52
C ASP A 27 -8.44 6.68 14.17
N LEU A 28 -7.18 7.11 14.15
CA LEU A 28 -6.47 7.42 12.93
C LEU A 28 -6.16 6.09 12.23
N SER A 29 -7.07 5.61 11.40
CA SER A 29 -6.84 4.41 10.59
C SER A 29 -5.75 4.71 9.57
N ILE A 30 -4.52 4.34 9.90
CA ILE A 30 -3.40 4.40 8.96
C ILE A 30 -3.56 3.18 8.05
N ALA A 31 -4.00 3.41 6.81
CA ALA A 31 -3.90 2.41 5.76
C ALA A 31 -2.44 1.95 5.66
N LYS A 32 -2.18 0.69 6.00
CA LYS A 32 -0.83 0.12 6.04
C LYS A 32 -0.36 -0.14 4.60
N GLN A 33 0.23 0.87 3.98
CA GLN A 33 0.90 0.74 2.70
C GLN A 33 2.15 -0.12 2.88
N VAL A 34 2.31 -1.14 2.04
CA VAL A 34 3.46 -2.04 2.08
C VAL A 34 4.32 -1.78 0.86
N THR A 35 5.60 -1.49 1.07
CA THR A 35 6.55 -1.25 -0.01
C THR A 35 7.58 -2.37 -0.02
N PHE A 36 7.75 -3.03 -1.17
CA PHE A 36 8.81 -4.00 -1.39
C PHE A 36 9.84 -3.42 -2.35
N GLU A 37 11.11 -3.72 -2.14
CA GLU A 37 12.21 -3.23 -2.97
C GLU A 37 13.14 -4.38 -3.33
N ARG A 38 13.45 -4.51 -4.62
CA ARG A 38 14.33 -5.54 -5.16
C ARG A 38 15.30 -4.96 -6.16
N GLU A 39 16.44 -5.62 -6.26
CA GLU A 39 17.48 -5.30 -7.23
C GLU A 39 17.86 -6.53 -8.04
N TYR A 40 18.32 -6.30 -9.27
CA TYR A 40 18.81 -7.34 -10.15
C TYR A 40 20.00 -6.82 -10.94
N THR A 41 20.97 -7.71 -11.14
CA THR A 41 22.16 -7.46 -11.94
C THR A 41 22.18 -8.40 -13.12
N TYR A 42 22.15 -7.86 -14.33
CA TYR A 42 22.28 -8.61 -15.56
C TYR A 42 23.68 -8.41 -16.15
N GLN A 43 24.34 -9.51 -16.51
CA GLN A 43 25.57 -9.46 -17.30
C GLN A 43 25.23 -9.54 -18.78
N ALA A 44 25.66 -8.53 -19.52
CA ALA A 44 25.41 -8.42 -20.95
C ALA A 44 26.25 -9.40 -21.74
N SER A 45 25.61 -10.05 -22.73
CA SER A 45 26.30 -10.83 -23.74
C SER A 45 26.81 -9.94 -24.87
N GLU A 46 27.67 -10.47 -25.75
CA GLU A 46 28.22 -9.71 -26.90
C GLU A 46 27.13 -9.17 -27.85
N ALA A 47 25.99 -9.86 -27.92
CA ALA A 47 24.85 -9.46 -28.73
C ALA A 47 23.89 -8.47 -28.03
N ASP A 48 24.11 -8.21 -26.74
CA ASP A 48 23.19 -7.40 -25.95
C ASP A 48 23.43 -5.91 -26.09
N SER A 49 22.33 -5.17 -26.20
CA SER A 49 22.33 -3.72 -26.09
C SER A 49 21.95 -3.29 -24.67
N LYS A 50 22.23 -2.03 -24.32
CA LYS A 50 21.71 -1.43 -23.08
C LYS A 50 20.18 -1.61 -22.95
N LEU A 51 19.45 -1.57 -24.07
CA LEU A 51 18.00 -1.73 -24.08
C LEU A 51 17.58 -3.17 -23.77
N SER A 52 18.23 -4.18 -24.36
CA SER A 52 17.93 -5.59 -24.06
C SER A 52 18.27 -5.90 -22.60
N CYS A 53 19.43 -5.45 -22.12
CA CYS A 53 19.83 -5.60 -20.72
C CYS A 53 18.82 -4.97 -19.76
N ARG A 54 18.34 -3.76 -20.08
CA ARG A 54 17.31 -3.07 -19.28
C ARG A 54 16.01 -3.86 -19.25
N ALA A 55 15.57 -4.38 -20.40
CA ALA A 55 14.33 -5.16 -20.49
C ALA A 55 14.41 -6.43 -19.63
N ILE A 56 15.53 -7.16 -19.74
CA ILE A 56 15.77 -8.37 -18.97
C ILE A 56 15.84 -8.05 -17.47
N ALA A 57 16.64 -7.07 -17.07
CA ALA A 57 16.75 -6.69 -15.66
C ALA A 57 15.41 -6.25 -15.08
N LEU A 58 14.61 -5.50 -15.84
CA LEU A 58 13.28 -5.07 -15.42
C LEU A 58 12.31 -6.24 -15.26
N GLU A 59 12.33 -7.20 -16.18
CA GLU A 59 11.52 -8.42 -16.09
C GLU A 59 11.87 -9.23 -14.83
N GLN A 60 13.16 -9.40 -14.56
CA GLN A 60 13.62 -10.16 -13.40
C GLN A 60 13.31 -9.45 -12.08
N VAL A 61 13.51 -8.13 -11.99
CA VAL A 61 13.12 -7.37 -10.78
C VAL A 61 11.60 -7.43 -10.57
N LYS A 62 10.79 -7.31 -11.62
CA LYS A 62 9.33 -7.43 -11.52
C LYS A 62 8.93 -8.80 -10.99
N ARG A 63 9.52 -9.87 -11.51
CA ARG A 63 9.28 -11.23 -11.04
C ARG A 63 9.58 -11.36 -9.54
N LEU A 64 10.74 -10.91 -9.09
CA LEU A 64 11.14 -10.96 -7.68
C LEU A 64 10.19 -10.17 -6.77
N LEU A 65 9.74 -8.99 -7.22
CA LEU A 65 8.78 -8.17 -6.48
C LEU A 65 7.41 -8.85 -6.37
N LEU A 66 6.94 -9.48 -7.45
CA LEU A 66 5.66 -10.20 -7.47
C LEU A 66 5.72 -11.49 -6.64
N GLU A 67 6.85 -12.21 -6.64
CA GLU A 67 7.07 -13.37 -5.78
C GLU A 67 7.00 -12.97 -4.30
N GLU A 68 7.68 -11.89 -3.90
CA GLU A 68 7.65 -11.40 -2.51
C GLU A 68 6.26 -10.91 -2.10
N LEU A 69 5.58 -10.19 -3.00
CA LEU A 69 4.20 -9.76 -2.77
C LEU A 69 3.26 -10.96 -2.62
N GLY A 70 3.42 -11.99 -3.45
CA GLY A 70 2.64 -13.22 -3.37
C GLY A 70 2.81 -13.93 -2.03
N THR A 71 4.07 -14.12 -1.58
CA THR A 71 4.37 -14.70 -0.26
C THR A 71 3.81 -13.84 0.88
N TYR A 72 3.89 -12.51 0.77
CA TYR A 72 3.30 -11.62 1.76
C TYR A 72 1.77 -11.77 1.85
N LEU A 73 1.09 -11.84 0.70
CA LEU A 73 -0.35 -12.04 0.65
C LEU A 73 -0.76 -13.38 1.25
N GLU A 74 -0.05 -14.46 0.90
CA GLU A 74 -0.27 -15.79 1.46
C GLU A 74 -0.14 -15.78 2.99
N SER A 75 0.94 -15.20 3.51
CA SER A 75 1.16 -15.07 4.96
C SER A 75 0.08 -14.25 5.66
N MET A 76 -0.42 -13.19 5.02
CA MET A 76 -1.51 -12.38 5.58
C MET A 76 -2.85 -13.11 5.55
N THR A 77 -3.14 -13.87 4.49
CA THR A 77 -4.38 -14.65 4.40
C THR A 77 -4.45 -15.74 5.47
N GLU A 78 -3.32 -16.36 5.80
CA GLU A 78 -3.22 -17.36 6.88
C GLU A 78 -3.35 -16.70 8.26
N VAL A 79 -2.62 -15.61 8.51
CA VAL A 79 -2.60 -14.93 9.83
C VAL A 79 -3.93 -14.24 10.17
N ARG A 80 -4.71 -13.83 9.16
CA ARG A 80 -5.95 -13.05 9.34
C ARG A 80 -7.23 -13.85 9.08
N ASP A 81 -7.22 -15.18 9.08
CA ASP A 81 -8.42 -16.00 8.80
C ASP A 81 -9.19 -15.54 7.53
N PHE A 82 -8.47 -15.24 6.44
CA PHE A 82 -9.05 -14.69 5.20
C PHE A 82 -9.75 -13.32 5.31
N ASN A 83 -9.49 -12.51 6.35
CA ASN A 83 -10.03 -11.15 6.49
C ASN A 83 -9.42 -10.11 5.51
N LEU A 84 -8.87 -10.52 4.36
CA LEU A 84 -8.59 -9.62 3.24
C LEU A 84 -9.88 -9.49 2.42
N THR A 85 -10.27 -8.27 2.05
CA THR A 85 -11.44 -8.12 1.19
C THR A 85 -11.13 -8.70 -0.19
N LYS A 86 -12.15 -9.27 -0.84
CA LYS A 86 -12.01 -9.80 -2.20
C LYS A 86 -11.44 -8.75 -3.16
N ASP A 87 -11.79 -7.49 -2.96
CA ASP A 87 -11.32 -6.35 -3.76
C ASP A 87 -9.84 -6.03 -3.50
N GLN A 88 -9.34 -6.16 -2.27
CA GLN A 88 -7.92 -6.03 -1.95
C GLN A 88 -7.07 -7.09 -2.64
N ILE A 89 -7.53 -8.34 -2.62
CA ILE A 89 -6.86 -9.44 -3.32
C ILE A 89 -6.91 -9.20 -4.83
N ILE A 90 -8.06 -8.79 -5.37
CA ILE A 90 -8.20 -8.49 -6.81
C ILE A 90 -7.29 -7.34 -7.21
N THR A 91 -7.23 -6.22 -6.49
CA THR A 91 -6.34 -5.08 -6.82
C THR A 91 -4.87 -5.48 -6.81
N LEU A 92 -4.45 -6.25 -5.81
CA LEU A 92 -3.06 -6.72 -5.70
C LEU A 92 -2.73 -7.78 -6.76
N THR A 93 -3.67 -8.66 -7.09
CA THR A 93 -3.49 -9.74 -8.08
C THR A 93 -3.70 -9.28 -9.52
N ALA A 94 -4.55 -8.27 -9.75
CA ALA A 94 -4.84 -7.68 -11.07
C ALA A 94 -3.69 -6.81 -11.61
N GLY A 95 -2.59 -6.68 -10.86
CA GLY A 95 -1.37 -6.03 -11.35
C GLY A 95 -1.41 -4.50 -11.32
N ILE A 96 -2.28 -3.89 -10.50
CA ILE A 96 -2.28 -2.43 -10.25
C ILE A 96 -1.12 -2.04 -9.32
N VAL A 97 -0.21 -2.97 -9.00
CA VAL A 97 0.93 -2.68 -8.16
C VAL A 97 1.98 -1.89 -8.97
N ARG A 98 2.01 -0.57 -8.74
CA ARG A 98 2.92 0.34 -9.44
C ARG A 98 4.37 -0.02 -9.11
N THR A 99 5.08 -0.52 -10.13
CA THR A 99 6.53 -0.73 -10.04
C THR A 99 7.25 0.57 -10.39
N GLU A 100 7.95 1.15 -9.42
CA GLU A 100 8.75 2.35 -9.57
C GLU A 100 10.24 1.98 -9.66
N ILE A 101 10.93 2.40 -10.71
CA ILE A 101 12.39 2.25 -10.80
C ILE A 101 13.03 3.25 -9.83
N VAL A 102 13.79 2.73 -8.86
CA VAL A 102 14.50 3.54 -7.85
C VAL A 102 15.83 4.02 -8.41
N LYS A 103 16.57 3.13 -9.06
CA LYS A 103 17.89 3.44 -9.63
C LYS A 103 18.25 2.42 -10.72
N GLU A 104 18.96 2.88 -11.74
CA GLU A 104 19.57 2.02 -12.76
C GLU A 104 20.99 2.48 -13.08
N THR A 105 21.89 1.53 -13.32
CA THR A 105 23.28 1.80 -13.71
C THR A 105 23.73 0.83 -14.80
N TRP A 106 24.53 1.33 -15.73
CA TRP A 106 25.08 0.56 -16.85
C TRP A 106 26.54 0.94 -17.05
N ASP A 107 27.43 -0.05 -17.06
CA ASP A 107 28.88 0.15 -17.23
C ASP A 107 29.43 -0.34 -18.59
N GLY A 108 28.55 -0.85 -19.47
CA GLY A 108 28.94 -1.47 -20.75
C GLY A 108 28.98 -3.00 -20.73
N LYS A 109 29.02 -3.63 -19.55
CA LYS A 109 29.05 -5.08 -19.35
C LYS A 109 27.99 -5.58 -18.38
N THR A 110 27.58 -4.73 -17.46
CA THR A 110 26.71 -5.05 -16.34
C THR A 110 25.61 -4.00 -16.24
N PHE A 111 24.37 -4.47 -16.25
CA PHE A 111 23.19 -3.66 -16.02
C PHE A 111 22.63 -3.97 -14.64
N TRP A 112 22.69 -2.99 -13.74
CA TRP A 112 22.10 -3.10 -12.41
C TRP A 112 20.86 -2.23 -12.33
N LEU A 113 19.79 -2.78 -11.78
CA LEU A 113 18.50 -2.13 -11.64
C LEU A 113 17.97 -2.37 -10.23
N LYS A 114 17.42 -1.34 -9.62
CA LYS A 114 16.65 -1.40 -8.39
C LYS A 114 15.27 -0.81 -8.61
N ALA A 115 14.24 -1.55 -8.23
CA ALA A 115 12.86 -1.09 -8.31
C ALA A 115 12.10 -1.45 -7.04
N LYS A 116 11.00 -0.74 -6.83
CA LYS A 116 10.09 -0.97 -5.71
C LYS A 116 8.67 -1.09 -6.19
N ILE A 117 7.85 -1.79 -5.42
CA ILE A 117 6.43 -1.93 -5.64
C ILE A 117 5.71 -1.41 -4.41
N LYS A 118 4.67 -0.59 -4.61
CA LYS A 118 3.81 -0.11 -3.52
C LYS A 118 2.48 -0.83 -3.60
N ALA A 119 2.20 -1.65 -2.60
CA ALA A 119 0.91 -2.29 -2.40
C ALA A 119 0.09 -1.42 -1.43
N ASP A 120 -0.86 -0.67 -1.99
CA ASP A 120 -1.86 0.05 -1.22
C ASP A 120 -3.18 -0.73 -1.28
N PRO A 121 -3.61 -1.37 -0.19
CA PRO A 121 -4.85 -2.14 -0.15
C PRO A 121 -6.11 -1.26 -0.32
N ASP A 122 -6.02 0.06 -0.27
CA ASP A 122 -7.16 0.99 -0.45
C ASP A 122 -7.26 1.57 -1.87
N ASP A 123 -6.28 1.31 -2.76
CA ASP A 123 -6.25 1.94 -4.10
C ASP A 123 -7.28 1.38 -5.10
N GLY A 124 -7.96 0.28 -4.72
CA GLY A 124 -9.00 -0.38 -5.51
C GLY A 124 -10.28 0.45 -5.76
N ASN A 125 -10.46 1.57 -5.06
CA ASN A 125 -11.62 2.47 -5.22
C ASN A 125 -11.34 3.66 -6.17
N SER A 126 -10.46 3.48 -7.15
CA SER A 126 -10.21 4.47 -8.21
C SER A 126 -10.91 4.12 -9.53
N GLY A 127 -11.54 2.94 -9.63
CA GLY A 127 -12.23 2.45 -10.84
C GLY A 127 -13.68 2.96 -11.01
N ASP A 128 -14.26 3.50 -9.94
CA ASP A 128 -15.65 3.94 -9.83
C ASP A 128 -15.85 5.40 -10.27
N THR A 129 -14.78 6.15 -10.54
CA THR A 129 -14.90 7.54 -11.05
C THR A 129 -15.23 7.61 -12.55
N ILE A 130 -15.03 6.53 -13.34
CA ILE A 130 -15.24 6.57 -14.81
C ILE A 130 -16.66 6.15 -15.25
N LEU A 131 -17.57 5.78 -14.34
CA LEU A 131 -18.94 5.35 -14.72
C LEU A 131 -20.07 6.32 -14.36
N ASN A 132 -19.80 7.48 -13.76
CA ASN A 132 -20.84 8.47 -13.40
C ASN A 132 -20.87 9.74 -14.28
N SER A 133 -20.26 9.73 -15.48
CA SER A 133 -20.34 10.87 -16.40
C SER A 133 -21.26 10.67 -17.61
N SER A 134 -22.15 9.67 -17.58
CA SER A 134 -23.23 9.56 -18.57
C SER A 134 -24.56 9.24 -17.89
N LYS A 135 -25.17 10.28 -17.31
CA LYS A 135 -26.62 10.34 -17.19
C LYS A 135 -27.10 11.75 -17.47
#